data_AF-A0A222EPY6-F1
#
_entry.id   AF-A0A222EPY6-F1
#
_cell.length_a   1.000
_cell.length_b   1.000
_cell.length_c   1.000
_cell.angle_alpha   90.00
_cell.angle_beta   90.00
_cell.angle_gamma   90.00
#
_symmetry.space_group_name_H-M   'P 1'
#
loop_
_entity.id
_entity.type
_entity.pdbx_description
1 polymer ?
#
loop_
_entity_poly.entity_id
_entity_poly.type
_entity_poly.pdbx_seq_one_letter_code
_entity_poly.pdbx_strand_id
1 'polypeptide(L)'
;MYNYFIGVNIVANKITLRDVAHICKLIKNKEYKGLSELKAYSDIIQNYIDETFFMNEAIIEKLVKYCENSSRYLDINFKNETNIDLTVEDVSNYIKYSKNALELLIFSEDGVFNHKVFVEIRSIVRYFIKKTYKMESLMNFNTLYGITTDEFHQQNETFKYLYTIFDKLTYIANHLKCKYLEKTKQNPDTSLKFFNDFLKDISFLSNSPEDFEKLTNVIDLITYSRAWHFIRRLRNLLEHDFADPNFNYNISLSINLLFIIIGRIVLALDKHLKNDENLSKTLDKLRNS
;
A
#
# COMPACT_ATOMS: atom_id res chain seq x y z
N MET A 1 30.89 5.08 2.94
CA MET A 1 31.08 6.52 3.15
C MET A 1 29.81 7.20 2.64
N TYR A 2 28.84 7.42 3.53
CA TYR A 2 27.53 8.02 3.20
C TYR A 2 27.33 9.22 4.12
N ASN A 3 27.64 10.40 3.62
CA ASN A 3 27.26 11.67 4.22
C ASN A 3 26.29 12.32 3.24
N TYR A 4 25.01 12.42 3.62
CA TYR A 4 24.06 13.49 3.33
C TYR A 4 22.69 13.01 3.82
N PHE A 5 22.32 13.41 5.05
CA PHE A 5 20.92 13.42 5.48
C PHE A 5 20.72 14.73 6.21
N ILE A 6 20.09 15.68 5.52
CA ILE A 6 19.62 16.92 6.13
C ILE A 6 18.40 16.53 6.97
N GLY A 7 18.58 16.57 8.29
CA GLY A 7 17.50 16.47 9.24
C GLY A 7 16.61 17.71 9.15
N VAL A 8 15.31 17.48 8.96
CA VAL A 8 14.31 18.48 9.34
C VAL A 8 14.03 18.24 10.83
N ASN A 9 14.74 19.01 11.66
CA ASN A 9 14.59 19.04 13.10
C ASN A 9 13.39 19.94 13.46
N ILE A 10 12.21 19.34 13.67
CA ILE A 10 11.15 19.93 14.49
C ILE A 10 10.50 18.78 15.30
N VAL A 11 10.67 18.84 16.63
CA VAL A 11 10.18 17.96 17.72
C VAL A 11 10.99 16.67 18.02
N ALA A 12 11.44 16.56 19.28
CA ALA A 12 12.45 15.64 19.82
C ALA A 12 12.03 14.14 19.97
N ASN A 13 11.11 13.61 19.17
CA ASN A 13 10.72 12.18 19.23
C ASN A 13 10.13 11.64 17.92
N LYS A 14 10.54 12.15 16.75
CA LYS A 14 10.03 11.64 15.47
C LYS A 14 10.83 10.43 15.00
N ILE A 15 10.15 9.33 14.66
CA ILE A 15 10.77 8.13 14.09
C ILE A 15 11.41 8.51 12.75
N THR A 16 12.69 8.20 12.58
CA THR A 16 13.44 8.55 11.37
C THR A 16 13.59 7.37 10.42
N LEU A 17 13.95 7.66 9.17
CA LEU A 17 14.33 6.64 8.19
C LEU A 17 15.47 5.74 8.69
N ARG A 18 16.39 6.30 9.50
CA ARG A 18 17.50 5.56 10.12
C ARG A 18 16.99 4.54 11.14
N ASP A 19 15.98 4.91 11.92
CA ASP A 19 15.37 4.01 12.90
C ASP A 19 14.66 2.86 12.19
N VAL A 20 13.90 3.15 11.13
CA VAL A 20 13.28 2.13 10.29
C VAL A 20 14.31 1.20 9.67
N ALA A 21 15.41 1.73 9.13
CA ALA A 21 16.48 0.93 8.55
C ALA A 21 17.17 0.04 9.61
N HIS A 22 17.36 0.54 10.83
CA HIS A 22 17.90 -0.24 11.93
C HIS A 22 16.96 -1.38 12.33
N ILE A 23 15.66 -1.10 12.51
CA ILE A 23 14.65 -2.10 12.82
C ILE A 23 14.59 -3.17 11.72
N CYS A 24 14.63 -2.78 10.45
CA CYS A 24 14.66 -3.73 9.33
C CYS A 24 15.84 -4.70 9.41
N LYS A 25 17.01 -4.21 9.84
CA LYS A 25 18.20 -5.05 10.06
C LYS A 25 17.95 -6.08 11.18
N LEU A 26 17.37 -5.64 12.30
CA LEU A 26 17.04 -6.52 13.43
C LEU A 26 16.04 -7.61 13.01
N ILE A 27 14.96 -7.24 12.31
CA ILE A 27 13.95 -8.19 11.82
C ILE A 27 14.59 -9.19 10.85
N LYS A 28 15.37 -8.71 9.87
CA LYS A 28 16.03 -9.57 8.87
C LYS A 28 16.97 -10.58 9.51
N ASN A 29 17.69 -10.19 10.55
CA ASN A 29 18.63 -11.06 11.26
C ASN A 29 17.96 -11.91 12.35
N LYS A 30 16.63 -11.78 12.56
CA LYS A 30 15.89 -12.40 13.66
C LYS A 30 16.45 -12.05 15.04
N GLU A 31 16.95 -10.83 15.19
CA GLU A 31 17.51 -10.29 16.44
C GLU A 31 16.42 -9.69 17.35
N TYR A 32 15.25 -10.31 17.43
CA TYR A 32 14.15 -9.94 18.34
C TYR A 32 13.86 -11.08 19.33
N LYS A 33 13.52 -10.72 20.57
CA LYS A 33 13.31 -11.63 21.71
C LYS A 33 11.97 -12.37 21.67
N GLY A 34 11.10 -12.03 20.72
CA GLY A 34 9.83 -12.74 20.49
C GLY A 34 8.81 -11.94 19.70
N LEU A 35 7.62 -12.51 19.51
CA LEU A 35 6.54 -11.93 18.70
C LEU A 35 6.05 -10.57 19.22
N SER A 36 6.13 -10.32 20.53
CA SER A 36 5.73 -9.03 21.11
C SER A 36 6.64 -7.90 20.63
N GLU A 37 7.95 -8.14 20.61
CA GLU A 37 8.94 -7.16 20.13
C GLU A 37 8.81 -6.93 18.62
N LEU A 38 8.57 -8.00 17.84
CA LEU A 38 8.29 -7.89 16.42
C LEU A 38 7.04 -7.03 16.14
N LYS A 39 5.98 -7.18 16.96
CA LYS A 39 4.77 -6.33 16.86
C LYS A 39 5.08 -4.87 17.18
N ALA A 40 5.88 -4.59 18.20
CA ALA A 40 6.30 -3.23 18.52
C ALA A 40 7.11 -2.60 17.37
N TYR A 41 8.02 -3.35 16.76
CA TYR A 41 8.75 -2.93 15.56
C TYR A 41 7.83 -2.69 14.36
N SER A 42 6.85 -3.56 14.15
CA SER A 42 5.82 -3.38 13.12
C SER A 42 5.04 -2.08 13.33
N ASP A 43 4.65 -1.77 14.56
CA ASP A 43 3.91 -0.55 14.90
C ASP A 43 4.76 0.71 14.66
N ILE A 44 6.05 0.70 15.00
CA ILE A 44 6.97 1.80 14.73
C ILE A 44 7.09 2.06 13.21
N ILE A 45 7.28 1.01 12.42
CA ILE A 45 7.38 1.13 10.95
C ILE A 45 6.07 1.64 10.35
N GLN A 46 4.91 1.15 10.80
CA GLN A 46 3.62 1.58 10.31
C GLN A 46 3.35 3.05 10.64
N ASN A 47 3.66 3.51 11.87
CA ASN A 47 3.54 4.91 12.24
C ASN A 47 4.43 5.82 11.38
N TYR A 48 5.66 5.39 11.11
CA TYR A 48 6.55 6.11 10.21
C TYR A 48 5.97 6.25 8.80
N ILE A 49 5.41 5.17 8.26
CA ILE A 49 4.76 5.18 6.93
C ILE A 49 3.56 6.12 6.92
N ASP A 50 2.74 6.06 7.97
CA ASP A 50 1.55 6.91 8.11
C ASP A 50 1.93 8.40 8.10
N GLU A 51 2.92 8.78 8.91
CA GLU A 51 3.44 10.14 8.96
C GLU A 51 4.08 10.59 7.64
N THR A 52 4.77 9.69 6.95
CA THR A 52 5.59 9.99 5.77
C THR A 52 4.76 10.09 4.49
N PHE A 53 3.77 9.21 4.30
CA PHE A 53 3.03 9.09 3.04
C PHE A 53 1.57 9.51 3.14
N PHE A 54 0.93 9.41 4.32
CA PHE A 54 -0.51 9.65 4.44
C PHE A 54 -0.85 10.97 5.15
N MET A 55 0.01 11.42 6.06
CA MET A 55 -0.17 12.69 6.78
C MET A 55 0.64 13.86 6.20
N ASN A 56 1.77 13.58 5.53
CA ASN A 56 2.62 14.59 4.92
C ASN A 56 2.45 14.60 3.39
N GLU A 57 2.19 15.77 2.82
CA GLU A 57 1.97 15.94 1.38
C GLU A 57 3.27 16.06 0.56
N ALA A 58 4.43 16.32 1.17
CA ALA A 58 5.67 16.69 0.46
C ALA A 58 6.18 15.65 -0.54
N ILE A 59 6.14 14.36 -0.16
CA ILE A 59 6.52 13.28 -1.09
C ILE A 59 5.55 13.23 -2.27
N ILE A 60 4.26 13.42 -2.01
CA ILE A 60 3.23 13.35 -3.04
C ILE A 60 3.30 14.56 -3.98
N GLU A 61 3.55 15.75 -3.45
CA GLU A 61 3.84 16.95 -4.25
C GLU A 61 5.00 16.72 -5.21
N LYS A 62 6.10 16.13 -4.72
CA LYS A 62 7.25 15.83 -5.56
C LYS A 62 6.94 14.77 -6.62
N LEU A 63 6.14 13.75 -6.28
CA LEU A 63 5.70 12.74 -7.25
C LEU A 63 4.77 13.32 -8.33
N VAL A 64 3.88 14.25 -7.97
CA VAL A 64 3.04 14.96 -8.94
C VAL A 64 3.92 15.75 -9.91
N LYS A 65 4.84 16.57 -9.40
CA LYS A 65 5.80 17.33 -10.23
C LYS A 65 6.63 16.40 -11.12
N TYR A 66 7.06 15.25 -10.60
CA TYR A 66 7.78 14.22 -11.37
C TYR A 66 6.94 13.64 -12.52
N CYS A 67 5.65 13.34 -12.29
CA CYS A 67 4.74 12.89 -13.36
C CYS A 67 4.48 13.99 -14.40
N GLU A 68 4.28 15.23 -13.97
CA GLU A 68 4.03 16.38 -14.85
C GLU A 68 5.21 16.69 -15.76
N ASN A 69 6.45 16.50 -15.27
CA ASN A 69 7.66 16.58 -16.10
C ASN A 69 7.71 15.53 -17.22
N SER A 70 6.90 14.46 -17.12
CA SER A 70 6.70 13.44 -18.17
C SER A 70 5.37 13.62 -18.91
N SER A 71 4.81 14.83 -18.91
CA SER A 71 3.54 15.19 -19.56
C SER A 71 2.32 14.41 -19.04
N ARG A 72 2.37 13.95 -17.79
CA ARG A 72 1.23 13.33 -17.10
C ARG A 72 0.66 14.27 -16.06
N TYR A 73 -0.34 15.05 -16.46
CA TYR A 73 -1.03 15.99 -15.60
C TYR A 73 -2.16 15.27 -14.84
N LEU A 74 -2.05 15.22 -13.51
CA LEU A 74 -2.99 14.47 -12.66
C LEU A 74 -4.10 15.34 -12.04
N ASP A 75 -4.05 16.67 -12.25
CA ASP A 75 -4.97 17.66 -11.68
C ASP A 75 -5.13 17.48 -10.15
N ILE A 76 -4.01 17.62 -9.43
CA ILE A 76 -3.95 17.51 -7.98
C ILE A 76 -3.46 18.82 -7.40
N ASN A 77 -4.38 19.52 -6.73
CA ASN A 77 -4.09 20.78 -6.07
C ASN A 77 -3.73 20.57 -4.60
N PHE A 78 -2.61 21.16 -4.18
CA PHE A 78 -2.16 21.22 -2.79
C PHE A 78 -2.56 22.57 -2.19
N LYS A 79 -3.11 22.56 -0.97
CA LYS A 79 -3.65 23.78 -0.36
C LYS A 79 -2.54 24.76 0.01
N ASN A 80 -1.41 24.23 0.45
CA ASN A 80 -0.19 24.96 0.74
C ASN A 80 0.94 24.16 0.10
N GLU A 81 1.81 24.80 -0.70
CA GLU A 81 3.04 24.12 -1.11
C GLU A 81 3.84 23.76 0.13
N THR A 82 4.31 22.52 0.22
CA THR A 82 5.22 22.14 1.29
C THR A 82 6.55 22.85 1.11
N ASN A 83 7.01 23.56 2.14
CA ASN A 83 8.31 24.23 2.16
C ASN A 83 9.49 23.22 2.32
N ILE A 84 9.30 21.97 1.90
CA ILE A 84 10.30 20.90 2.01
C ILE A 84 10.85 20.63 0.61
N ASP A 85 12.09 21.06 0.37
CA ASP A 85 12.77 20.78 -0.90
C ASP A 85 13.29 19.33 -0.90
N LEU A 86 12.57 18.45 -1.60
CA LEU A 86 12.96 17.06 -1.81
C LEU A 86 13.46 16.86 -3.24
N THR A 87 14.57 16.16 -3.40
CA THR A 87 15.00 15.65 -4.72
C THR A 87 14.20 14.40 -5.11
N VAL A 88 14.26 14.00 -6.38
CA VAL A 88 13.65 12.71 -6.82
C VAL A 88 14.37 11.52 -6.16
N GLU A 89 15.67 11.66 -5.91
CA GLU A 89 16.46 10.64 -5.22
C GLU A 89 16.02 10.48 -3.74
N ASP A 90 15.72 11.58 -3.05
CA ASP A 90 15.16 11.52 -1.69
C ASP A 90 13.84 10.75 -1.66
N VAL A 91 12.92 11.07 -2.58
CA VAL A 91 11.64 10.35 -2.72
C VAL A 91 11.85 8.88 -3.01
N SER A 92 12.74 8.55 -3.94
CA SER A 92 13.11 7.17 -4.24
C SER A 92 13.64 6.44 -3.00
N ASN A 93 14.50 7.08 -2.21
CA ASN A 93 15.02 6.50 -0.97
C ASN A 93 13.90 6.23 0.04
N TYR A 94 13.03 7.21 0.31
CA TYR A 94 11.89 7.03 1.21
C TYR A 94 10.99 5.86 0.77
N ILE A 95 10.64 5.79 -0.52
CA ILE A 95 9.81 4.71 -1.07
C ILE A 95 10.53 3.36 -0.97
N LYS A 96 11.79 3.28 -1.38
CA LYS A 96 12.58 2.03 -1.39
C LYS A 96 12.68 1.43 0.02
N TYR A 97 13.07 2.23 1.01
CA TYR A 97 13.23 1.72 2.37
C TYR A 97 11.89 1.36 3.01
N SER A 98 10.84 2.13 2.77
CA SER A 98 9.50 1.84 3.31
C SER A 98 8.89 0.58 2.67
N LYS A 99 9.07 0.40 1.35
CA LYS A 99 8.72 -0.83 0.64
C LYS A 99 9.43 -2.04 1.24
N ASN A 100 10.76 -1.94 1.42
CA ASN A 100 11.56 -3.02 1.99
C ASN A 100 11.13 -3.36 3.43
N ALA A 101 10.80 -2.34 4.23
CA ALA A 101 10.30 -2.52 5.58
C ALA A 101 8.97 -3.29 5.59
N LEU A 102 8.02 -2.90 4.75
CA LEU A 102 6.75 -3.60 4.59
C LEU A 102 6.92 -5.03 4.08
N GLU A 103 7.79 -5.25 3.10
CA GLU A 103 8.11 -6.59 2.60
C GLU A 103 8.63 -7.49 3.73
N LEU A 104 9.58 -6.99 4.53
CA LEU A 104 10.10 -7.73 5.68
C LEU A 104 9.00 -8.02 6.69
N LEU A 105 8.14 -7.06 7.02
CA LEU A 105 7.05 -7.28 7.99
C LEU A 105 6.05 -8.34 7.49
N ILE A 106 5.65 -8.30 6.22
CA ILE A 106 4.63 -9.19 5.66
C ILE A 106 5.17 -10.63 5.47
N PHE A 107 6.49 -10.79 5.24
CA PHE A 107 7.07 -12.07 4.84
C PHE A 107 8.20 -12.60 5.73
N SER A 108 8.58 -11.92 6.82
CA SER A 108 9.58 -12.41 7.79
C SER A 108 9.08 -13.62 8.59
N GLU A 109 7.78 -13.65 8.88
CA GLU A 109 7.12 -14.73 9.61
C GLU A 109 5.96 -15.30 8.78
N ASP A 110 5.85 -16.62 8.71
CA ASP A 110 4.82 -17.29 7.90
C ASP A 110 3.39 -16.93 8.33
N GLY A 111 3.21 -16.52 9.59
CA GLY A 111 1.93 -16.18 10.20
C GLY A 111 1.33 -14.83 9.80
N VAL A 112 2.13 -13.87 9.29
CA VAL A 112 1.62 -12.52 8.98
C VAL A 112 0.75 -12.54 7.72
N PHE A 113 -0.45 -12.00 7.84
CA PHE A 113 -1.50 -11.93 6.82
C PHE A 113 -1.82 -13.31 6.21
N ASN A 114 -1.82 -14.35 7.04
CA ASN A 114 -2.04 -15.73 6.61
C ASN A 114 -3.52 -16.17 6.68
N HIS A 115 -4.43 -15.30 6.28
CA HIS A 115 -5.86 -15.64 6.22
C HIS A 115 -6.15 -16.37 4.90
N LYS A 116 -6.78 -17.55 4.95
CA LYS A 116 -7.11 -18.32 3.73
C LYS A 116 -7.98 -17.53 2.75
N VAL A 117 -8.89 -16.72 3.28
CA VAL A 117 -9.77 -15.86 2.47
C VAL A 117 -9.02 -14.81 1.67
N PHE A 118 -7.79 -14.45 2.07
CA PHE A 118 -6.93 -13.46 1.39
C PHE A 118 -5.69 -14.08 0.72
N VAL A 119 -5.66 -15.40 0.52
CA VAL A 119 -4.49 -16.10 -0.03
C VAL A 119 -4.08 -15.59 -1.42
N GLU A 120 -5.06 -15.23 -2.26
CA GLU A 120 -4.78 -14.65 -3.58
C GLU A 120 -4.11 -13.29 -3.45
N ILE A 121 -4.58 -12.42 -2.56
CA ILE A 121 -3.98 -11.09 -2.33
C ILE A 121 -2.54 -11.25 -1.86
N ARG A 122 -2.29 -12.13 -0.87
CA ARG A 122 -0.92 -12.43 -0.42
C ARG A 122 -0.04 -12.93 -1.57
N SER A 123 -0.60 -13.74 -2.46
CA SER A 123 0.10 -14.26 -3.64
C SER A 123 0.43 -13.18 -4.67
N ILE A 124 -0.49 -12.24 -4.92
CA ILE A 124 -0.26 -11.08 -5.81
C ILE A 124 0.85 -10.19 -5.24
N VAL A 125 0.80 -9.87 -3.95
CA VAL A 125 1.84 -9.07 -3.26
C VAL A 125 3.21 -9.74 -3.39
N ARG A 126 3.29 -11.07 -3.15
CA ARG A 126 4.53 -11.85 -3.29
C ARG A 126 5.02 -11.91 -4.74
N TYR A 127 4.11 -12.07 -5.70
CA TYR A 127 4.43 -12.05 -7.12
C TYR A 127 5.03 -10.70 -7.53
N PHE A 128 4.41 -9.59 -7.10
CA PHE A 128 4.89 -8.25 -7.36
C PHE A 128 6.33 -8.05 -6.86
N ILE A 129 6.60 -8.41 -5.60
CA ILE A 129 7.96 -8.31 -5.04
C ILE A 129 8.97 -9.04 -5.93
N LYS A 130 8.69 -10.30 -6.25
CA LYS A 130 9.55 -11.11 -7.14
C LYS A 130 9.72 -10.48 -8.52
N LYS A 131 8.66 -9.90 -9.09
CA LYS A 131 8.69 -9.21 -10.39
C LYS A 131 9.59 -7.97 -10.31
N THR A 132 9.46 -7.15 -9.26
CA THR A 132 10.28 -5.94 -9.09
C THR A 132 11.78 -6.22 -8.97
N TYR A 133 12.19 -7.31 -8.34
CA TYR A 133 13.60 -7.68 -8.26
C TYR A 133 14.18 -8.22 -9.56
N LYS A 134 13.33 -8.67 -10.50
CA LYS A 134 13.75 -9.22 -11.79
C LYS A 134 13.75 -8.18 -12.91
N MET A 135 12.91 -7.15 -12.81
CA MET A 135 12.69 -6.17 -13.87
C MET A 135 13.23 -4.80 -13.44
N GLU A 136 14.32 -4.37 -14.08
CA GLU A 136 14.94 -3.07 -13.79
C GLU A 136 13.97 -1.91 -14.03
N SER A 137 13.11 -2.00 -15.05
CA SER A 137 12.08 -1.02 -15.37
C SER A 137 11.12 -0.71 -14.21
N LEU A 138 10.96 -1.62 -13.25
CA LEU A 138 10.12 -1.42 -12.07
C LEU A 138 10.84 -0.78 -10.87
N MET A 139 12.17 -0.59 -10.97
CA MET A 139 13.01 0.01 -9.94
C MET A 139 13.73 1.29 -10.39
N ASN A 140 14.07 1.37 -11.68
CA ASN A 140 14.80 2.49 -12.25
C ASN A 140 13.84 3.65 -12.53
N PHE A 141 13.96 4.72 -11.73
CA PHE A 141 13.19 5.95 -11.85
C PHE A 141 13.88 7.01 -12.74
N ASN A 142 15.10 6.77 -13.23
CA ASN A 142 15.83 7.73 -14.06
C ASN A 142 15.51 7.57 -15.55
N THR A 143 15.29 6.33 -16.00
CA THR A 143 15.02 6.05 -17.42
C THR A 143 13.56 6.29 -17.76
N LEU A 144 13.28 7.15 -18.75
CA LEU A 144 11.95 7.32 -19.30
C LEU A 144 11.74 6.37 -20.49
N TYR A 145 10.54 5.81 -20.61
CA TYR A 145 10.21 4.79 -21.59
C TYR A 145 9.10 5.26 -22.54
N GLY A 146 9.32 5.12 -23.85
CA GLY A 146 8.32 5.45 -24.87
C GLY A 146 7.20 4.43 -24.93
N ILE A 147 6.03 4.82 -25.46
CA ILE A 147 4.83 3.97 -25.52
C ILE A 147 5.04 2.63 -26.25
N THR A 148 6.00 2.55 -27.18
CA THR A 148 6.30 1.35 -27.98
C THR A 148 7.30 0.39 -27.31
N THR A 149 7.78 0.72 -26.12
CA THR A 149 8.79 -0.08 -25.40
C THR A 149 8.13 -1.11 -24.47
N ASP A 150 8.81 -2.25 -24.28
CA ASP A 150 8.35 -3.29 -23.37
C ASP A 150 8.27 -2.77 -21.94
N GLU A 151 9.22 -1.95 -21.51
CA GLU A 151 9.31 -1.40 -20.16
C GLU A 151 8.12 -0.51 -19.80
N PHE A 152 7.65 0.31 -20.75
CA PHE A 152 6.43 1.09 -20.58
C PHE A 152 5.23 0.18 -20.33
N HIS A 153 5.05 -0.85 -21.14
CA HIS A 153 3.94 -1.80 -21.00
C HIS A 153 4.06 -2.62 -19.70
N GLN A 154 5.26 -3.05 -19.33
CA GLN A 154 5.53 -3.75 -18.07
C GLN A 154 5.16 -2.90 -16.86
N GLN A 155 5.51 -1.61 -16.85
CA GLN A 155 5.13 -0.70 -15.78
C GLN A 155 3.59 -0.56 -15.70
N ASN A 156 2.92 -0.30 -16.82
CA ASN A 156 1.46 -0.13 -16.85
C ASN A 156 0.70 -1.40 -16.43
N GLU A 157 1.10 -2.57 -16.96
CA GLU A 157 0.54 -3.87 -16.59
C GLU A 157 0.72 -4.12 -15.08
N THR A 158 1.92 -3.88 -14.57
CA THR A 158 2.24 -4.09 -13.15
C THR A 158 1.42 -3.18 -12.26
N PHE A 159 1.29 -1.89 -12.62
CA PHE A 159 0.46 -0.95 -11.89
C PHE A 159 -1.01 -1.41 -11.86
N LYS A 160 -1.59 -1.71 -13.02
CA LYS A 160 -2.99 -2.12 -13.15
C LYS A 160 -3.26 -3.42 -12.38
N TYR A 161 -2.39 -4.42 -12.54
CA TYR A 161 -2.54 -5.69 -11.84
C TYR A 161 -2.46 -5.52 -10.32
N LEU A 162 -1.52 -4.72 -9.82
CA LEU A 162 -1.39 -4.45 -8.40
C LEU A 162 -2.61 -3.69 -7.86
N TYR A 163 -3.16 -2.76 -8.62
CA TYR A 163 -4.37 -2.00 -8.25
C TYR A 163 -5.61 -2.91 -8.09
N THR A 164 -5.69 -4.04 -8.82
CA THR A 164 -6.81 -4.99 -8.68
C THR A 164 -6.95 -5.59 -7.28
N ILE A 165 -5.95 -5.45 -6.40
CA ILE A 165 -6.05 -5.87 -5.00
C ILE A 165 -7.22 -5.16 -4.29
N PHE A 166 -7.50 -3.89 -4.58
CA PHE A 166 -8.62 -3.18 -3.96
C PHE A 166 -9.97 -3.78 -4.38
N ASP A 167 -10.11 -4.10 -5.66
CA ASP A 167 -11.33 -4.74 -6.19
C ASP A 167 -11.49 -6.15 -5.58
N LYS A 168 -10.40 -6.92 -5.48
CA LYS A 168 -10.40 -8.25 -4.85
C LYS A 168 -10.75 -8.20 -3.36
N LEU A 169 -10.18 -7.26 -2.60
CA LEU A 169 -10.51 -7.06 -1.18
C LEU A 169 -12.01 -6.77 -1.02
N THR A 170 -12.53 -5.84 -1.82
CA THR A 170 -13.95 -5.46 -1.80
C THR A 170 -14.86 -6.63 -2.17
N TYR A 171 -14.50 -7.37 -3.22
CA TYR A 171 -15.23 -8.55 -3.66
C TYR A 171 -15.26 -9.63 -2.58
N ILE A 172 -14.13 -9.94 -1.94
CA ILE A 172 -14.05 -10.93 -0.86
C ILE A 172 -14.94 -10.51 0.31
N ALA A 173 -14.85 -9.26 0.77
CA ALA A 173 -15.68 -8.74 1.85
C ALA A 173 -17.18 -8.90 1.53
N ASN A 174 -17.60 -8.44 0.36
CA ASN A 174 -18.99 -8.52 -0.09
C ASN A 174 -19.47 -9.97 -0.23
N HIS A 175 -18.65 -10.84 -0.83
CA HIS A 175 -18.95 -12.26 -0.98
C HIS A 175 -19.18 -12.92 0.38
N LEU A 176 -18.31 -12.67 1.36
CA LEU A 176 -18.43 -13.23 2.71
C LEU A 176 -19.69 -12.69 3.41
N LYS A 177 -19.98 -11.38 3.31
CA LYS A 177 -21.21 -10.79 3.84
C LYS A 177 -22.46 -11.44 3.21
N CYS A 178 -22.57 -11.47 1.89
CA CYS A 178 -23.75 -12.03 1.22
C CYS A 178 -23.95 -13.51 1.59
N LYS A 179 -22.86 -14.28 1.59
CA LYS A 179 -22.91 -15.73 1.88
C LYS A 179 -23.26 -16.04 3.34
N TYR A 180 -22.68 -15.33 4.30
CA TYR A 180 -22.77 -15.69 5.72
C TYR A 180 -23.72 -14.82 6.55
N LEU A 181 -23.89 -13.55 6.22
CA LEU A 181 -24.79 -12.64 6.96
C LEU A 181 -26.16 -12.53 6.29
N GLU A 182 -26.19 -12.32 4.98
CA GLU A 182 -27.45 -12.07 4.26
C GLU A 182 -28.08 -13.38 3.75
N LYS A 183 -27.31 -14.46 3.66
CA LYS A 183 -27.70 -15.75 3.06
C LYS A 183 -28.25 -15.60 1.63
N THR A 184 -27.67 -14.68 0.89
CA THR A 184 -28.02 -14.35 -0.50
C THR A 184 -26.88 -14.68 -1.44
N LYS A 185 -27.20 -14.79 -2.74
CA LYS A 185 -26.18 -14.76 -3.78
C LYS A 185 -25.76 -13.31 -4.01
N GLN A 186 -24.46 -13.10 -4.16
CA GLN A 186 -23.93 -11.83 -4.62
C GLN A 186 -24.52 -11.48 -5.99
N ASN A 187 -25.00 -10.26 -6.15
CA ASN A 187 -25.50 -9.77 -7.43
C ASN A 187 -24.30 -9.40 -8.34
N PRO A 188 -24.13 -10.04 -9.51
CA PRO A 188 -23.04 -9.73 -10.44
C PRO A 188 -23.04 -8.29 -10.96
N ASP A 189 -24.18 -7.61 -10.95
CA ASP A 189 -24.31 -6.22 -11.42
C ASP A 189 -23.93 -5.17 -10.36
N THR A 190 -23.47 -5.61 -9.18
CA THR A 190 -23.11 -4.69 -8.09
C THR A 190 -21.80 -3.98 -8.41
N SER A 191 -21.87 -2.67 -8.65
CA SER A 191 -20.68 -1.82 -8.76
C SER A 191 -20.09 -1.57 -7.38
N LEU A 192 -19.16 -2.45 -6.97
CA LEU A 192 -18.46 -2.36 -5.69
C LEU A 192 -17.29 -1.37 -5.78
N LYS A 193 -17.11 -0.56 -4.72
CA LYS A 193 -16.00 0.38 -4.57
C LYS A 193 -15.35 0.18 -3.21
N PHE A 194 -14.03 -0.02 -3.22
CA PHE A 194 -13.24 -0.22 -1.99
C PHE A 194 -13.52 0.82 -0.90
N PHE A 195 -13.54 2.10 -1.25
CA PHE A 195 -13.76 3.19 -0.30
C PHE A 195 -15.16 3.16 0.36
N ASN A 196 -16.18 2.70 -0.35
CA ASN A 196 -17.56 2.75 0.15
C ASN A 196 -18.00 1.44 0.80
N ASP A 197 -17.59 0.31 0.24
CA ASP A 197 -18.21 -0.98 0.52
C ASP A 197 -17.34 -1.87 1.42
N PHE A 198 -16.01 -1.78 1.31
CA PHE A 198 -15.11 -2.75 1.92
C PHE A 198 -15.24 -2.82 3.45
N LEU A 199 -15.12 -1.69 4.16
CA LEU A 199 -15.13 -1.65 5.63
C LEU A 199 -16.45 -2.17 6.20
N LYS A 200 -17.57 -1.70 5.63
CA LYS A 200 -18.91 -2.15 6.02
C LYS A 200 -19.05 -3.66 5.86
N ASP A 201 -18.63 -4.18 4.72
CA ASP A 201 -18.83 -5.58 4.35
C ASP A 201 -17.87 -6.53 5.09
N ILE A 202 -16.75 -6.05 5.63
CA ILE A 202 -15.78 -6.88 6.38
C ILE A 202 -15.93 -6.80 7.91
N SER A 203 -16.73 -5.85 8.42
CA SER A 203 -16.82 -5.49 9.85
C SER A 203 -16.99 -6.69 10.81
N PHE A 204 -17.83 -7.67 10.45
CA PHE A 204 -18.13 -8.86 11.27
C PHE A 204 -16.94 -9.80 11.50
N LEU A 205 -15.86 -9.64 10.72
CA LEU A 205 -14.62 -10.41 10.84
C LEU A 205 -13.60 -9.74 11.77
N SER A 206 -13.86 -8.53 12.25
CA SER A 206 -12.99 -7.82 13.20
C SER A 206 -12.90 -8.54 14.55
N ASN A 207 -11.78 -8.41 15.26
CA ASN A 207 -11.58 -9.04 16.57
C ASN A 207 -12.58 -8.54 17.62
N SER A 208 -12.84 -7.24 17.64
CA SER A 208 -13.80 -6.55 18.51
C SER A 208 -14.34 -5.28 17.81
N PRO A 209 -15.35 -4.60 18.37
CA PRO A 209 -15.77 -3.28 17.89
C PRO A 209 -14.63 -2.24 17.89
N GLU A 210 -13.77 -2.25 18.91
CA GLU A 210 -12.62 -1.34 19.02
C GLU A 210 -11.56 -1.63 17.94
N ASP A 211 -11.35 -2.90 17.59
CA ASP A 211 -10.47 -3.26 16.48
C ASP A 211 -11.06 -2.86 15.12
N PHE A 212 -12.38 -2.93 14.97
CA PHE A 212 -13.04 -2.43 13.77
C PHE A 212 -12.90 -0.92 13.61
N GLU A 213 -13.03 -0.17 14.71
CA GLU A 213 -12.79 1.29 14.71
C GLU A 213 -11.34 1.61 14.33
N LYS A 214 -10.36 0.90 14.91
CA LYS A 214 -8.95 1.09 14.54
C LYS A 214 -8.67 0.76 13.09
N LEU A 215 -9.24 -0.32 12.56
CA LEU A 215 -9.14 -0.66 11.14
C LEU A 215 -9.73 0.46 10.27
N THR A 216 -10.93 0.94 10.63
CA THR A 216 -11.59 2.06 9.93
C THR A 216 -10.70 3.29 9.91
N ASN A 217 -10.14 3.69 11.05
CA ASN A 217 -9.25 4.85 11.15
C ASN A 217 -8.03 4.74 10.23
N VAL A 218 -7.44 3.55 10.10
CA VAL A 218 -6.31 3.32 9.19
C VAL A 218 -6.74 3.42 7.73
N ILE A 219 -7.85 2.77 7.34
CA ILE A 219 -8.34 2.81 5.96
C ILE A 219 -8.76 4.23 5.58
N ASP A 220 -9.40 4.97 6.48
CA ASP A 220 -9.79 6.37 6.29
C ASP A 220 -8.55 7.25 6.14
N LEU A 221 -7.56 7.13 7.03
CA LEU A 221 -6.28 7.85 6.91
C LEU A 221 -5.67 7.66 5.50
N ILE A 222 -5.62 6.42 5.02
CA ILE A 222 -5.08 6.11 3.69
C ILE A 222 -5.94 6.75 2.61
N THR A 223 -7.26 6.54 2.64
CA THR A 223 -8.15 6.89 1.53
C THR A 223 -8.46 8.38 1.43
N TYR A 224 -8.36 9.14 2.52
CA TYR A 224 -8.39 10.60 2.52
C TYR A 224 -7.03 11.24 2.25
N SER A 225 -5.94 10.47 2.19
CA SER A 225 -4.61 11.00 1.93
C SER A 225 -4.41 11.44 0.47
N ARG A 226 -3.45 12.35 0.25
CA ARG A 226 -2.99 12.70 -1.09
C ARG A 226 -2.36 11.55 -1.84
N ALA A 227 -1.71 10.61 -1.13
CA ALA A 227 -1.13 9.42 -1.75
C ALA A 227 -2.21 8.57 -2.45
N TRP A 228 -3.35 8.36 -1.79
CA TRP A 228 -4.47 7.63 -2.40
C TRP A 228 -5.06 8.39 -3.59
N HIS A 229 -5.29 9.69 -3.45
CA HIS A 229 -5.78 10.52 -4.54
C HIS A 229 -4.85 10.49 -5.75
N PHE A 230 -3.53 10.57 -5.53
CA PHE A 230 -2.50 10.45 -6.56
C PHE A 230 -2.60 9.13 -7.32
N ILE A 231 -2.60 8.00 -6.61
CA ILE A 231 -2.68 6.67 -7.22
C ILE A 231 -4.01 6.47 -7.97
N ARG A 232 -5.14 6.95 -7.42
CA ARG A 232 -6.45 6.86 -8.10
C ARG A 232 -6.49 7.69 -9.39
N ARG A 233 -5.96 8.91 -9.37
CA ARG A 233 -5.87 9.77 -10.57
C ARG A 233 -4.96 9.14 -11.62
N LEU A 234 -3.81 8.61 -11.21
CA LEU A 234 -2.89 7.93 -12.10
C LEU A 234 -3.52 6.69 -12.74
N ARG A 235 -4.28 5.89 -11.97
CA ARG A 235 -5.05 4.75 -12.51
C ARG A 235 -6.02 5.20 -13.61
N ASN A 236 -6.82 6.24 -13.34
CA ASN A 236 -7.78 6.74 -14.31
C ASN A 236 -7.09 7.23 -15.59
N LEU A 237 -5.98 7.98 -15.48
CA LEU A 237 -5.19 8.43 -16.63
C LEU A 237 -4.65 7.24 -17.44
N LEU A 238 -4.13 6.21 -16.77
CA LEU A 238 -3.62 4.99 -17.42
C LEU A 238 -4.70 4.14 -18.10
N GLU A 239 -5.97 4.31 -17.74
CA GLU A 239 -7.11 3.56 -18.29
C GLU A 239 -7.85 4.33 -19.39
N HIS A 240 -7.89 5.66 -19.30
CA HIS A 240 -8.80 6.48 -20.10
C HIS A 240 -8.11 7.54 -20.97
N ASP A 241 -6.87 7.92 -20.66
CA ASP A 241 -6.15 8.91 -21.46
C ASP A 241 -5.28 8.21 -22.51
N PHE A 242 -5.25 8.81 -23.70
CA PHE A 242 -4.34 8.39 -24.76
C PHE A 242 -2.93 8.86 -24.41
N ALA A 243 -2.00 7.91 -24.23
CA ALA A 243 -0.60 8.25 -24.13
C ALA A 243 -0.12 8.84 -25.46
N ASP A 244 0.54 9.98 -25.40
CA ASP A 244 1.07 10.66 -26.57
C ASP A 244 2.42 10.01 -26.95
N PRO A 245 2.56 9.50 -28.18
CA PRO A 245 3.76 8.79 -28.63
C PRO A 245 5.02 9.66 -28.66
N ASN A 246 4.89 10.99 -28.55
CA ASN A 246 6.02 11.93 -28.52
C ASN A 246 6.67 12.05 -27.12
N PHE A 247 6.03 11.51 -26.09
CA PHE A 247 6.55 11.58 -24.72
C PHE A 247 7.03 10.21 -24.22
N ASN A 248 7.97 10.27 -23.30
CA ASN A 248 8.46 9.12 -22.55
C ASN A 248 8.01 9.22 -21.10
N TYR A 249 7.73 8.08 -20.49
CA TYR A 249 7.06 8.00 -19.20
C TYR A 249 7.82 7.09 -18.23
N ASN A 250 7.65 7.34 -16.94
CA ASN A 250 8.09 6.42 -15.91
C ASN A 250 7.17 6.53 -14.68
N ILE A 251 6.61 5.40 -14.26
CA ILE A 251 5.75 5.31 -13.07
C ILE A 251 6.28 4.32 -12.02
N SER A 252 7.57 3.98 -12.07
CA SER A 252 8.20 3.05 -11.13
C SER A 252 8.02 3.48 -9.67
N LEU A 253 8.20 4.76 -9.36
CA LEU A 253 7.95 5.30 -8.01
C LEU A 253 6.47 5.18 -7.61
N SER A 254 5.55 5.48 -8.52
CA SER A 254 4.10 5.35 -8.28
C SER A 254 3.66 3.91 -8.04
N ILE A 255 4.26 2.95 -8.76
CA ILE A 255 4.04 1.51 -8.55
C ILE A 255 4.50 1.09 -7.15
N ASN A 256 5.69 1.54 -6.72
CA ASN A 256 6.20 1.21 -5.39
C ASN A 256 5.42 1.94 -4.27
N LEU A 257 4.89 3.15 -4.50
CA LEU A 257 3.94 3.80 -3.60
C LEU A 257 2.63 3.02 -3.47
N LEU A 258 2.07 2.53 -4.58
CA LEU A 258 0.89 1.68 -4.56
C LEU A 258 1.12 0.41 -3.72
N PHE A 259 2.31 -0.19 -3.81
CA PHE A 259 2.69 -1.29 -2.93
C PHE A 259 2.72 -0.87 -1.45
N ILE A 260 3.23 0.31 -1.12
CA ILE A 260 3.24 0.81 0.26
C ILE A 260 1.83 0.92 0.82
N ILE A 261 0.90 1.49 0.04
CA ILE A 261 -0.52 1.58 0.39
C ILE A 261 -1.10 0.19 0.67
N ILE A 262 -0.88 -0.76 -0.24
CA ILE A 262 -1.39 -2.13 -0.09
C ILE A 262 -0.78 -2.83 1.11
N GLY A 263 0.54 -2.70 1.31
CA GLY A 263 1.24 -3.30 2.44
C GLY A 263 0.73 -2.76 3.78
N ARG A 264 0.45 -1.46 3.87
CA ARG A 264 -0.14 -0.87 5.08
C ARG A 264 -1.54 -1.42 5.38
N ILE A 265 -2.39 -1.55 4.35
CA ILE A 265 -3.73 -2.15 4.47
C ILE A 265 -3.62 -3.62 4.91
N VAL A 266 -2.74 -4.38 4.28
CA VAL A 266 -2.47 -5.80 4.61
C VAL A 266 -2.09 -5.97 6.09
N LEU A 267 -1.19 -5.14 6.61
CA LEU A 267 -0.81 -5.17 8.03
C LEU A 267 -1.96 -4.75 8.97
N ALA A 268 -2.79 -3.80 8.56
CA ALA A 268 -3.98 -3.40 9.33
C ALA A 268 -5.00 -4.54 9.42
N LEU A 269 -5.22 -5.26 8.32
CA LEU A 269 -6.10 -6.42 8.27
C LEU A 269 -5.58 -7.56 9.15
N ASP A 270 -4.28 -7.87 9.07
CA ASP A 270 -3.65 -8.87 9.94
C ASP A 270 -3.80 -8.54 11.43
N LYS A 271 -3.66 -7.25 11.79
CA LYS A 271 -3.73 -6.79 13.18
C LYS A 271 -5.15 -6.79 13.74
N HIS A 272 -6.14 -6.38 12.97
CA HIS A 272 -7.49 -6.07 13.47
C HIS A 272 -8.56 -7.09 13.12
N LEU A 273 -8.31 -7.98 12.17
CA LEU A 273 -9.19 -9.10 11.88
C LEU A 273 -8.88 -10.30 12.77
N LYS A 274 -9.89 -11.17 12.92
CA LYS A 274 -9.72 -12.50 13.51
C LYS A 274 -8.66 -13.28 12.73
N ASN A 275 -7.85 -14.05 13.45
CA ASN A 275 -6.95 -15.03 12.82
C ASN A 275 -7.74 -16.14 12.09
N ASP A 276 -7.09 -16.96 11.27
CA ASP A 276 -7.75 -17.96 10.42
C ASP A 276 -8.62 -18.96 11.22
N GLU A 277 -8.19 -19.35 12.42
CA GLU A 277 -8.95 -20.23 13.31
C GLU A 277 -10.24 -19.57 13.80
N ASN A 278 -10.16 -18.33 14.30
CA ASN A 278 -11.31 -17.59 14.81
C ASN A 278 -12.24 -17.13 13.68
N LEU A 279 -11.70 -16.83 12.50
CA LEU A 279 -12.49 -16.60 11.28
C LEU A 279 -13.31 -17.85 10.95
N SER A 280 -12.67 -19.02 10.88
CA SER A 280 -13.35 -20.28 10.57
C SER A 280 -14.49 -20.55 11.55
N LYS A 281 -14.23 -20.43 12.86
CA LYS A 281 -15.26 -20.55 13.90
C LYS A 281 -16.41 -19.56 13.73
N THR A 282 -16.12 -18.32 13.35
CA THR A 282 -17.13 -17.27 13.13
C THR A 282 -18.00 -17.61 11.93
N LEU A 283 -17.39 -17.98 10.81
CA LEU A 283 -18.08 -18.36 9.59
C LEU A 283 -18.94 -19.62 9.78
N ASP A 284 -18.46 -20.62 10.52
CA ASP A 284 -19.22 -21.84 10.83
C ASP A 284 -20.43 -21.55 11.72
N LYS A 285 -20.29 -20.65 12.70
CA LYS A 285 -21.43 -20.21 13.52
C LYS A 285 -22.50 -19.51 12.67
N LEU A 286 -22.08 -18.55 11.84
CA LEU A 286 -22.99 -17.79 10.97
C LEU A 286 -23.67 -18.68 9.90
N ARG A 287 -22.98 -19.73 9.45
CA ARG A 287 -23.55 -20.71 8.52
C ARG A 287 -24.68 -21.53 9.14
N ASN A 288 -24.62 -21.76 10.45
CA ASN A 288 -25.54 -22.64 11.18
C ASN A 288 -26.64 -21.88 11.94
N SER A 289 -26.50 -20.56 12.13
CA SER A 289 -27.61 -19.65 12.48
C SER A 289 -28.46 -19.38 11.25
#